data_AF-A0A9P0D927-F1
#
_entry.id   AF-A0A9P0D927-F1
#
_cell.length_a   1.000
_cell.length_b   1.000
_cell.length_c   1.000
_cell.angle_alpha   90.00
_cell.angle_beta   90.00
_cell.angle_gamma   90.00
#
_symmetry.space_group_name_H-M   'P 1'
#
loop_
_entity.id
_entity.type
_entity.pdbx_description
1 polymer ?
#
loop_
_entity_poly.entity_id
_entity_poly.type
_entity_poly.pdbx_seq_one_letter_code
_entity_poly.pdbx_strand_id
1 'polypeptide(L)'
;MERFGSSSGIEIDEEIENLTPQNTVKIHKYVWKQFTEFCERRNDQLCAQTSDEQLASILKDWAFNMKRADGTEYKEGTVKTIWNTTAKLVQKKFYEEFNRQINPSSGVVFEDARKARAAKRKKLQFYCP
;
A
#
# COMPACT_ATOMS: atom_id res chain seq x y z
N MET A 1 37.00 -9.11 19.78
CA MET A 1 35.64 -9.34 19.25
C MET A 1 35.21 -8.08 18.55
N GLU A 2 34.90 -8.15 17.25
CA GLU A 2 34.27 -7.03 16.56
C GLU A 2 32.83 -6.87 17.06
N ARG A 3 32.44 -5.62 17.34
CA ARG A 3 31.14 -5.26 17.91
C ARG A 3 30.00 -5.36 16.91
N PHE A 4 30.30 -5.33 15.61
CA PHE A 4 29.33 -5.26 14.52
C PHE A 4 29.72 -6.23 13.40
N GLY A 5 28.72 -6.83 12.75
CA GLY A 5 28.93 -7.70 11.60
C GLY A 5 29.30 -6.93 10.33
N SER A 6 29.86 -7.64 9.35
CA SER A 6 30.34 -7.09 8.08
C SER A 6 29.53 -7.58 6.86
N SER A 7 28.30 -8.07 7.07
CA SER A 7 27.47 -8.59 5.98
C SER A 7 27.21 -7.53 4.92
N SER A 8 27.28 -7.93 3.66
CA SER A 8 27.00 -7.04 2.53
C SER A 8 25.51 -6.74 2.42
N GLY A 9 25.13 -5.64 1.75
CA GLY A 9 23.72 -5.32 1.52
C GLY A 9 22.96 -6.43 0.79
N ILE A 10 23.64 -7.13 -0.13
CA ILE A 10 23.07 -8.25 -0.90
C ILE A 10 22.75 -9.43 0.01
N GLU A 11 23.66 -9.81 0.92
CA GLU A 11 23.43 -10.88 1.90
C GLU A 11 22.24 -10.56 2.82
N ILE A 12 22.11 -9.29 3.22
CA ILE A 12 20.99 -8.83 4.05
C ILE A 12 19.67 -8.93 3.29
N ASP A 13 19.66 -8.53 2.02
CA ASP A 13 18.46 -8.58 1.17
C ASP A 13 18.02 -10.02 0.88
N GLU A 14 18.97 -10.92 0.59
CA GLU A 14 18.71 -12.35 0.39
C GLU A 14 18.11 -13.00 1.65
N GLU A 15 18.65 -12.68 2.83
CA GLU A 15 18.14 -13.20 4.10
C GLU A 15 16.72 -12.67 4.40
N ILE A 16 16.45 -11.40 4.09
CA ILE A 16 15.11 -10.81 4.22
C ILE A 16 14.11 -11.52 3.31
N GLU A 17 14.47 -11.80 2.06
CA GLU A 17 13.59 -12.53 1.13
C GLU A 17 13.34 -13.96 1.62
N ASN A 18 14.38 -14.68 2.05
CA ASN A 18 14.28 -16.05 2.53
C ASN A 18 13.41 -16.17 3.80
N LEU A 19 13.48 -15.20 4.69
CA LEU A 19 12.70 -15.17 5.93
C LEU A 19 11.27 -14.63 5.74
N THR A 20 10.97 -13.99 4.60
CA THR A 20 9.63 -13.45 4.35
C THR A 20 8.62 -14.60 4.18
N PRO A 21 7.58 -14.69 5.04
CA PRO A 21 6.60 -15.77 4.92
C PRO A 21 5.90 -15.78 3.56
N GLN A 22 5.77 -16.94 2.93
CA GLN A 22 5.12 -17.07 1.61
C GLN A 22 3.71 -16.47 1.57
N ASN A 23 2.97 -16.54 2.68
CA ASN A 23 1.65 -15.93 2.78
C ASN A 23 1.70 -14.40 2.63
N THR A 24 2.72 -13.75 3.20
CA THR A 24 2.95 -12.30 3.04
C THR A 24 3.20 -11.95 1.59
N VAL A 25 4.05 -12.71 0.90
CA VAL A 25 4.33 -12.53 -0.53
C VAL A 25 3.05 -12.67 -1.36
N LYS A 26 2.23 -13.70 -1.10
CA LYS A 26 0.95 -13.90 -1.79
C LYS A 26 -0.02 -12.76 -1.55
N ILE A 27 -0.13 -12.27 -0.31
CA ILE A 27 -0.99 -11.13 0.03
C ILE A 27 -0.52 -9.87 -0.69
N HIS A 28 0.78 -9.58 -0.71
CA HIS A 28 1.32 -8.41 -1.41
C HIS A 28 1.00 -8.46 -2.90
N LYS A 29 1.25 -9.60 -3.56
CA LYS A 29 0.92 -9.80 -4.99
C LYS A 29 -0.57 -9.60 -5.25
N TYR A 30 -1.42 -10.17 -4.41
CA TYR A 30 -2.88 -10.04 -4.54
C TYR A 30 -3.35 -8.59 -4.38
N VAL A 31 -2.93 -7.91 -3.31
CA VAL A 31 -3.29 -6.51 -3.05
C VAL A 31 -2.78 -5.59 -4.16
N TRP A 32 -1.55 -5.83 -4.64
CA TRP A 32 -0.99 -5.06 -5.74
C TRP A 32 -1.81 -5.22 -7.01
N LYS A 33 -2.15 -6.45 -7.38
CA LYS A 33 -2.97 -6.73 -8.56
C LYS A 33 -4.30 -5.99 -8.50
N GLN A 34 -5.01 -6.06 -7.38
CA GLN A 34 -6.30 -5.35 -7.22
C GLN A 34 -6.15 -3.83 -7.34
N PHE A 35 -5.07 -3.28 -6.79
CA PHE A 35 -4.81 -1.85 -6.86
C PHE A 35 -4.43 -1.41 -8.28
N THR A 36 -3.64 -2.19 -9.01
CA THR A 36 -3.32 -1.91 -10.41
C THR A 36 -4.56 -1.96 -11.29
N GLU A 37 -5.39 -3.00 -11.16
CA GLU A 37 -6.69 -3.09 -11.87
C GLU A 37 -7.60 -1.89 -11.56
N PHE A 38 -7.57 -1.41 -10.32
CA PHE A 38 -8.30 -0.22 -9.90
C PHE A 38 -7.80 1.06 -10.58
N CYS A 39 -6.48 1.22 -10.71
CA CYS A 39 -5.85 2.36 -11.38
C CYS A 39 -6.12 2.31 -12.89
N GLU A 40 -5.96 1.14 -13.51
CA GLU A 40 -6.23 0.93 -14.94
C GLU A 40 -7.67 1.31 -15.31
N ARG A 41 -8.67 0.90 -14.51
CA ARG A 41 -10.07 1.25 -14.74
C ARG A 41 -10.36 2.75 -14.66
N ARG A 42 -9.51 3.51 -13.96
CA ARG A 42 -9.62 4.98 -13.83
C ARG A 42 -8.72 5.73 -14.79
N ASN A 43 -7.91 5.02 -15.58
CA ASN A 43 -6.82 5.58 -16.38
C ASN A 43 -5.78 6.33 -15.53
N ASP A 44 -5.62 5.94 -14.26
CA ASP A 44 -4.57 6.47 -13.39
C ASP A 44 -3.23 5.79 -13.75
N GLN A 45 -2.24 6.57 -14.17
CA GLN A 45 -0.91 6.07 -14.46
C GLN A 45 0.04 6.28 -13.28
N LEU A 46 0.63 5.20 -12.77
CA LEU A 46 1.66 5.26 -11.73
C LEU A 46 3.05 5.31 -12.37
N CYS A 47 3.41 6.47 -12.90
CA CYS A 47 4.71 6.74 -13.52
C CYS A 47 5.54 7.75 -12.71
N ALA A 48 6.79 7.99 -13.11
CA ALA A 48 7.71 8.91 -12.45
C ALA A 48 7.14 10.34 -12.29
N GLN A 49 6.32 10.77 -13.25
CA GLN A 49 5.70 12.09 -13.31
C GLN A 49 4.51 12.26 -12.36
N THR A 50 4.00 11.17 -11.76
CA THR A 50 2.85 11.22 -10.85
C THR A 50 3.21 12.00 -9.60
N SER A 51 2.64 13.19 -9.42
CA SER A 51 2.89 14.05 -8.23
C SER A 51 2.44 13.40 -6.92
N ASP A 52 2.95 13.89 -5.79
CA ASP A 52 2.56 13.38 -4.46
C ASP A 52 1.06 13.63 -4.22
N GLU A 53 0.53 14.74 -4.72
CA GLU A 53 -0.89 15.09 -4.67
C GLU A 53 -1.75 14.12 -5.48
N GLN A 54 -1.30 13.73 -6.68
CA GLN A 54 -1.98 12.71 -7.48
C GLN A 54 -1.96 11.36 -6.78
N LEU A 55 -0.81 10.94 -6.23
CA LEU A 55 -0.72 9.70 -5.46
C LEU A 55 -1.62 9.72 -4.22
N ALA A 56 -1.67 10.84 -3.50
CA ALA A 56 -2.55 11.01 -2.37
C ALA A 56 -4.03 10.93 -2.79
N SER A 57 -4.39 11.52 -3.94
CA SER A 57 -5.74 11.42 -4.50
C SER A 57 -6.12 9.99 -4.86
N ILE A 58 -5.25 9.26 -5.56
CA ILE A 58 -5.46 7.84 -5.92
C ILE A 58 -5.61 6.99 -4.66
N LEU A 59 -4.75 7.18 -3.65
CA LEU A 59 -4.83 6.44 -2.39
C LEU A 59 -6.07 6.80 -1.57
N LYS A 60 -6.56 8.04 -1.67
CA LYS A 60 -7.82 8.50 -1.06
C LYS A 60 -9.02 7.84 -1.74
N ASP A 61 -9.03 7.76 -3.06
CA ASP A 61 -10.06 7.06 -3.84
C ASP A 61 -10.06 5.56 -3.51
N TRP A 62 -8.87 4.93 -3.56
CA TRP A 62 -8.69 3.52 -3.19
C TRP A 62 -9.22 3.22 -1.79
N ALA A 63 -8.95 4.10 -0.82
CA ALA A 63 -9.42 3.94 0.56
C ALA A 63 -10.95 3.82 0.68
N PHE A 64 -11.72 4.54 -0.15
CA PHE A 64 -13.19 4.54 -0.09
C PHE A 64 -13.82 3.49 -1.00
N ASN A 65 -13.19 3.21 -2.14
CA ASN A 65 -13.77 2.45 -3.23
C ASN A 65 -13.19 1.04 -3.39
N MET A 66 -12.22 0.63 -2.55
CA MET A 66 -11.80 -0.78 -2.52
C MET A 66 -12.98 -1.69 -2.17
N LYS A 67 -13.13 -2.77 -2.93
CA LYS A 67 -14.16 -3.80 -2.75
C LYS A 67 -13.61 -5.17 -3.11
N ARG A 68 -14.29 -6.21 -2.64
CA ARG A 68 -14.02 -7.59 -3.05
C ARG A 68 -14.38 -7.80 -4.52
N ALA A 69 -13.88 -8.89 -5.10
CA ALA A 69 -14.16 -9.24 -6.50
C ALA A 69 -15.66 -9.47 -6.78
N ASP A 70 -16.42 -9.92 -5.78
CA ASP A 70 -17.88 -10.08 -5.84
C ASP A 70 -18.64 -8.75 -5.63
N GLY A 71 -17.94 -7.62 -5.49
CA GLY A 71 -18.52 -6.30 -5.25
C GLY A 71 -18.94 -6.04 -3.80
N THR A 72 -18.75 -7.01 -2.90
CA THR A 72 -19.06 -6.83 -1.47
C THR A 72 -18.00 -6.01 -0.75
N GLU A 73 -18.41 -5.39 0.35
CA GLU A 73 -17.51 -4.62 1.20
C GLU A 73 -16.58 -5.53 2.00
N TYR A 74 -15.35 -5.07 2.22
CA TYR A 74 -14.43 -5.71 3.14
C TYR A 74 -14.86 -5.50 4.60
N LYS A 75 -14.45 -6.40 5.50
CA LYS A 75 -14.53 -6.15 6.94
C LYS A 75 -13.64 -4.97 7.33
N GLU A 76 -13.98 -4.26 8.39
CA GLU A 76 -13.26 -3.07 8.86
C GLU A 76 -11.74 -3.31 8.99
N GLY A 77 -11.34 -4.38 9.67
CA GLY A 77 -9.93 -4.72 9.87
C GLY A 77 -9.19 -4.96 8.56
N THR A 78 -9.87 -5.57 7.58
CA THR A 78 -9.31 -5.86 6.25
C THR A 78 -9.04 -4.60 5.46
N VAL A 79 -9.93 -3.59 5.52
CA VAL A 79 -9.73 -2.28 4.87
C VAL A 79 -8.43 -1.61 5.33
N LYS A 80 -8.15 -1.65 6.65
CA LYS A 80 -6.89 -1.11 7.20
C LYS A 80 -5.68 -1.82 6.61
N THR A 81 -5.71 -3.16 6.61
CA THR A 81 -4.60 -3.99 6.17
C THR A 81 -4.32 -3.79 4.69
N ILE A 82 -5.35 -3.89 3.83
CA ILE A 82 -5.20 -3.71 2.38
C ILE A 82 -4.62 -2.33 2.08
N TRP A 83 -5.18 -1.26 2.64
CA TRP A 83 -4.69 0.10 2.37
C TRP A 83 -3.23 0.29 2.82
N ASN A 84 -2.86 -0.22 3.99
CA ASN A 84 -1.48 -0.12 4.47
C ASN A 84 -0.50 -0.90 3.58
N THR A 85 -0.90 -2.08 3.13
CA THR A 85 -0.10 -2.88 2.19
C THR A 85 0.04 -2.13 0.86
N THR A 86 -1.05 -1.57 0.31
CA THR A 86 -0.99 -0.73 -0.89
C THR A 86 -0.04 0.45 -0.72
N ALA A 87 -0.16 1.22 0.37
CA ALA A 87 0.69 2.36 0.66
C ALA A 87 2.19 1.98 0.69
N LYS A 88 2.53 0.86 1.33
CA LYS A 88 3.91 0.35 1.36
C LYS A 88 4.41 -0.07 -0.02
N LEU A 89 3.56 -0.72 -0.82
CA LEU A 89 3.92 -1.16 -2.17
C LEU A 89 4.11 0.04 -3.12
N VAL A 90 3.26 1.07 -3.00
CA VAL A 90 3.43 2.34 -3.75
C VAL A 90 4.75 3.02 -3.36
N GLN A 91 5.03 3.12 -2.05
CA GLN A 91 6.30 3.66 -1.57
C GLN A 91 7.51 2.87 -2.12
N LYS A 92 7.44 1.54 -2.06
CA LYS A 92 8.49 0.64 -2.58
C LYS A 92 8.71 0.87 -4.08
N LYS A 93 7.63 0.85 -4.88
CA LYS A 93 7.68 1.09 -6.34
C LYS A 93 8.33 2.44 -6.68
N PHE A 94 7.92 3.52 -6.05
CA PHE A 94 8.44 4.85 -6.36
C PHE A 94 9.90 5.03 -5.95
N TYR A 95 10.31 4.37 -4.87
CA TYR A 95 11.71 4.33 -4.48
C TYR A 95 12.55 3.51 -5.45
N GLU A 96 12.15 2.28 -5.76
CA GLU A 96 12.93 1.35 -6.59
C GLU A 96 12.99 1.78 -8.06
N GLU A 97 11.88 2.21 -8.64
CA GLU A 97 11.82 2.52 -10.08
C GLU A 97 12.20 3.97 -10.40
N PHE A 98 11.98 4.91 -9.46
CA PHE A 98 12.14 6.34 -9.72
C PHE A 98 13.06 7.05 -8.73
N ASN A 99 13.65 6.34 -7.77
CA ASN A 99 14.46 6.90 -6.67
C ASN A 99 13.75 8.06 -5.93
N ARG A 100 12.43 7.98 -5.82
CA ARG A 100 11.61 9.02 -5.20
C ARG A 100 11.10 8.57 -3.85
N GLN A 101 11.53 9.29 -2.82
CA GLN A 101 11.09 9.04 -1.46
C GLN A 101 9.73 9.69 -1.21
N ILE A 102 8.73 8.86 -0.95
CA ILE A 102 7.40 9.28 -0.52
C ILE A 102 7.04 8.58 0.78
N ASN A 103 6.23 9.21 1.61
CA ASN A 103 5.72 8.58 2.83
C ASN A 103 4.19 8.70 2.90
N PRO A 104 3.45 7.72 2.38
CA PRO A 104 1.98 7.77 2.41
C PRO A 104 1.37 7.61 3.81
N SER A 105 2.16 7.22 4.81
CA SER A 105 1.68 6.94 6.18
C SER A 105 1.75 8.15 7.11
N SER A 106 2.71 9.05 6.89
CA SER A 106 2.90 10.24 7.72
C SER A 106 3.09 11.54 6.93
N GLY A 107 3.23 11.49 5.60
CA GLY A 107 3.31 12.68 4.76
C GLY A 107 2.04 13.51 4.86
N VAL A 108 2.21 14.84 4.97
CA VAL A 108 1.10 15.80 5.12
C VAL A 108 0.15 15.74 3.93
N VAL A 109 0.71 15.65 2.71
CA VAL A 109 -0.06 15.52 1.45
C VAL A 109 -0.99 14.29 1.47
N PHE A 110 -0.64 13.24 2.22
CA PHE A 110 -1.41 12.00 2.34
C PHE A 110 -2.38 11.97 3.55
N GLU A 111 -2.49 13.06 4.32
CA GLU A 111 -3.39 13.12 5.47
C GLU A 111 -4.84 12.81 5.10
N ASP A 112 -5.30 13.35 3.98
CA ASP A 112 -6.64 13.14 3.46
C ASP A 112 -6.91 11.69 3.07
N ALA A 113 -5.93 11.01 2.46
CA ALA A 113 -6.03 9.60 2.15
C ALA A 113 -6.15 8.73 3.41
N ARG A 114 -5.43 9.10 4.48
CA ARG A 114 -5.52 8.44 5.79
C ARG A 114 -6.87 8.69 6.47
N LYS A 115 -7.37 9.92 6.41
CA LYS A 115 -8.72 10.29 6.89
C LYS A 115 -9.80 9.52 6.14
N ALA A 116 -9.67 9.39 4.82
CA ALA A 116 -10.57 8.62 3.98
C ALA A 116 -10.66 7.14 4.41
N ARG A 117 -9.51 6.49 4.57
CA ARG A 117 -9.44 5.11 5.09
C ARG A 117 -10.09 5.00 6.48
N ALA A 118 -9.80 5.94 7.38
CA ALA A 118 -10.38 5.94 8.73
C ALA A 118 -11.91 6.11 8.71
N ALA A 119 -12.43 7.00 7.86
CA ALA A 119 -13.86 7.20 7.66
C ALA A 119 -14.54 5.95 7.10
N LYS A 120 -13.97 5.32 6.06
CA LYS A 120 -14.49 4.06 5.50
C LYS A 120 -14.56 2.96 6.57
N ARG A 121 -13.51 2.81 7.38
CA ARG A 121 -13.49 1.87 8.50
C ARG A 121 -14.63 2.13 9.49
N LYS A 122 -14.72 3.36 10.01
CA LYS A 122 -15.78 3.73 10.96
C LYS A 122 -17.16 3.45 10.38
N LYS A 123 -17.41 3.78 9.10
CA LYS A 123 -18.67 3.45 8.44
C LYS A 123 -18.97 1.95 8.53
N LEU A 124 -18.02 1.09 8.18
CA LEU A 124 -18.23 -0.37 8.22
C LEU A 124 -18.37 -0.92 9.65
N GLN A 125 -17.79 -0.26 10.65
CA GLN A 125 -17.97 -0.61 12.06
C GLN A 125 -19.42 -0.40 12.53
N PHE A 126 -20.06 0.70 12.12
CA PHE A 126 -21.43 1.03 12.50
C PHE A 126 -22.51 0.30 11.67
N TYR A 127 -22.13 -0.37 10.59
CA TYR A 127 -23.05 -1.15 9.72
C TYR A 127 -23.14 -2.63 10.12
N CYS A 128 -22.71 -3.00 11.33
CA CYS A 128 -22.93 -4.34 11.88
C CYS A 128 -24.25 -4.34 12.69
N PRO A 129 -25.37 -4.86 12.16
CA PRO A 129 -26.52 -5.23 12.98
C PRO A 129 -26.18 -6.40 13.92
#